data_AF-A0A850C2S0-F1
#
_entry.id   AF-A0A850C2S0-F1
#
_cell.length_a   1.000
_cell.length_b   1.000
_cell.length_c   1.000
_cell.angle_alpha   90.00
_cell.angle_beta   90.00
_cell.angle_gamma   90.00
#
_symmetry.space_group_name_H-M   'P 1'
#
loop_
_entity.id
_entity.type
_entity.pdbx_description
1 polymer ?
#
loop_
_entity_poly.entity_id
_entity_poly.type
_entity_poly.pdbx_seq_one_letter_code
_entity_poly.pdbx_strand_id
1 'polypeptide(L)'
;MLTSRTAAAVTAAALTALGLAACSDDGPDDGKTHITVTIDAGLEQAAIDAFNARVEQFEDANPDIDVETQEYTWTAGTFTAQLAGGTLPDVFSIPFTDGRGLIERGQIADISAYTAELPYRDAFNPNIAAAGEDADGNLWAIPIAAYGQGLHYNRTLFEAAGLDPDAPPTTWDEVRAAAKAISDATGEAGYATMTNGNTGGWILTTVVDALGGRTEDAGTATIDTPQMREALAQLKTMRWDDDSMGDTLQYDWAGINQDFAAGRI
;
A
#
# COMPACT_ATOMS: atom_id res chain seq x y z
N MET A 1 52.42 52.44 -18.96
CA MET A 1 53.82 52.26 -18.57
C MET A 1 53.88 52.07 -17.07
N LEU A 2 54.37 50.90 -16.61
CA LEU A 2 54.97 50.57 -15.30
C LEU A 2 54.15 50.92 -14.01
N THR A 3 53.96 50.08 -12.99
CA THR A 3 54.59 48.83 -12.54
C THR A 3 53.89 48.29 -11.27
N SER A 4 53.94 46.96 -11.07
CA SER A 4 54.05 46.16 -9.81
C SER A 4 53.03 46.37 -8.66
N ARG A 5 52.18 45.40 -8.29
CA ARG A 5 52.43 44.11 -7.58
C ARG A 5 53.23 44.23 -6.27
N THR A 6 52.52 44.17 -5.13
CA THR A 6 52.84 43.32 -3.96
C THR A 6 51.75 43.49 -2.87
N ALA A 7 51.06 42.42 -2.52
CA ALA A 7 50.42 42.29 -1.22
C ALA A 7 50.40 40.80 -0.85
N ALA A 8 51.33 40.42 0.03
CA ALA A 8 51.22 39.22 0.84
C ALA A 8 50.85 39.71 2.24
N ALA A 9 49.73 39.22 2.77
CA ALA A 9 49.40 39.33 4.19
C ALA A 9 48.82 37.99 4.63
N VAL A 10 49.67 37.22 5.31
CA VAL A 10 49.28 36.09 6.14
C VAL A 10 48.89 36.66 7.50
N THR A 11 47.71 36.35 8.02
CA THR A 11 47.44 36.46 9.46
C THR A 11 46.41 35.42 9.91
N ALA A 12 46.69 34.89 11.10
CA ALA A 12 46.22 33.66 11.72
C ALA A 12 44.71 33.53 12.02
N ALA A 13 44.27 32.26 11.90
CA ALA A 13 43.34 31.50 12.74
C ALA A 13 42.43 32.23 13.75
N ALA A 14 41.12 32.03 13.56
CA ALA A 14 40.17 31.86 14.64
C ALA A 14 39.36 30.58 14.38
N LEU A 15 39.65 29.52 15.15
CA LEU A 15 38.80 28.34 15.26
C LEU A 15 37.53 28.73 15.99
N THR A 16 36.48 29.03 15.25
CA THR A 16 35.11 29.04 15.79
C THR A 16 34.61 27.61 15.84
N ALA A 17 34.74 26.98 17.01
CA ALA A 17 33.95 25.82 17.36
C ALA A 17 32.48 26.26 17.45
N LEU A 18 31.74 26.18 16.33
CA LEU A 18 30.30 26.10 16.39
C LEU A 18 29.97 24.72 16.98
N GLY A 19 29.63 24.70 18.27
CA GLY A 19 28.84 23.62 18.80
C GLY A 19 27.53 23.62 18.04
N LEU A 20 27.36 22.67 17.12
CA LEU A 20 26.02 22.24 16.72
C LEU A 20 25.41 21.62 17.97
N ALA A 21 24.67 22.41 18.73
CA ALA A 21 23.58 21.87 19.52
C ALA A 21 22.59 21.33 18.47
N ALA A 22 22.73 20.05 18.13
CA ALA A 22 21.62 19.28 17.63
C ALA A 22 20.54 19.41 18.71
N CYS A 23 19.41 20.01 18.37
CA CYS A 23 18.21 19.81 19.17
C CYS A 23 17.84 18.34 18.96
N SER A 24 18.39 17.45 19.78
CA SER A 24 17.65 16.25 20.15
C SER A 24 16.46 16.74 20.95
N ASP A 25 15.27 16.38 20.51
CA ASP A 25 14.08 16.45 21.35
C ASP A 25 14.32 15.40 22.44
N ASP A 26 14.95 15.81 23.54
CA ASP A 26 15.18 14.94 24.69
C ASP A 26 13.81 14.66 25.31
N GLY A 27 13.24 13.51 24.95
CA GLY A 27 12.09 12.93 25.63
C GLY A 27 12.37 12.72 27.14
N PRO A 28 11.38 12.25 27.90
CA PRO A 28 11.55 12.01 29.33
C PRO A 28 12.78 11.14 29.61
N ASP A 29 13.74 11.63 30.40
CA ASP A 29 14.85 10.81 30.92
C ASP A 29 14.34 9.98 32.10
N ASP A 30 13.49 9.00 31.80
CA ASP A 30 12.85 8.09 32.76
C ASP A 30 13.57 6.73 32.87
N GLY A 31 14.66 6.56 32.11
CA GLY A 31 15.45 5.34 32.04
C GLY A 31 14.89 4.27 31.10
N LYS A 32 13.80 4.54 30.38
CA LYS A 32 13.26 3.65 29.36
C LYS A 32 13.78 3.97 27.96
N THR A 33 13.65 3.01 27.06
CA THR A 33 13.79 3.22 25.62
C THR A 33 12.44 3.62 25.05
N HIS A 34 12.31 4.87 24.63
CA HIS A 34 11.11 5.36 23.93
C HIS A 34 11.18 4.98 22.45
N ILE A 35 10.12 4.39 21.92
CA ILE A 35 9.95 4.12 20.49
C ILE A 35 8.61 4.65 19.99
N THR A 36 8.60 5.19 18.79
CA THR A 36 7.39 5.66 18.12
C THR A 36 6.89 4.62 17.11
N VAL A 37 5.63 4.23 17.24
CA VAL A 37 4.98 3.24 16.37
C VAL A 37 3.81 3.89 15.64
N THR A 38 3.75 3.64 14.34
CA THR A 38 2.71 4.22 13.48
C THR A 38 1.32 3.69 13.81
N ILE A 39 0.35 4.59 13.83
CA ILE A 39 -1.08 4.28 13.67
C ILE A 39 -1.63 5.01 12.43
N ASP A 40 -2.58 4.38 11.74
CA ASP A 40 -3.22 5.02 10.59
C ASP A 40 -4.05 6.24 11.02
N ALA A 41 -4.04 7.29 10.19
CA ALA A 41 -4.84 8.47 10.46
C ALA A 41 -6.34 8.18 10.33
N GLY A 42 -7.13 8.66 11.29
CA GLY A 42 -8.60 8.56 11.23
C GLY A 42 -9.18 7.20 11.59
N LEU A 43 -8.44 6.36 12.32
CA LEU A 43 -8.96 5.11 12.88
C LEU A 43 -10.16 5.37 13.80
N GLU A 44 -11.14 4.45 13.77
CA GLU A 44 -12.22 4.43 14.74
C GLU A 44 -11.68 4.13 16.15
N GLN A 45 -12.34 4.65 17.19
CA GLN A 45 -11.90 4.48 18.58
C GLN A 45 -11.66 3.00 18.95
N ALA A 46 -12.49 2.09 18.46
CA ALA A 46 -12.33 0.67 18.74
C ALA A 46 -11.02 0.08 18.17
N ALA A 47 -10.54 0.61 17.04
CA ALA A 47 -9.25 0.20 16.47
C ALA A 47 -8.08 0.78 17.26
N ILE A 48 -8.19 2.02 17.74
CA ILE A 48 -7.21 2.65 18.63
C ILE A 48 -7.11 1.88 19.95
N ASP A 49 -8.24 1.55 20.58
CA ASP A 49 -8.27 0.78 21.83
C ASP A 49 -7.66 -0.62 21.64
N ALA A 50 -7.95 -1.28 20.52
CA ALA A 50 -7.37 -2.57 20.19
C ALA A 50 -5.85 -2.51 19.91
N PHE A 51 -5.36 -1.38 19.38
CA PHE A 51 -3.93 -1.14 19.24
C PHE A 51 -3.26 -0.92 20.61
N ASN A 52 -3.82 -0.04 21.44
CA ASN A 52 -3.29 0.26 22.76
C ASN A 52 -3.25 -0.97 23.68
N ALA A 53 -4.23 -1.87 23.58
CA ALA A 53 -4.18 -3.14 24.31
C ALA A 53 -3.01 -4.04 23.90
N ARG A 54 -2.56 -3.97 22.64
CA ARG A 54 -1.37 -4.71 22.17
C ARG A 54 -0.09 -4.03 22.63
N VAL A 55 -0.07 -2.70 22.71
CA VAL A 55 1.02 -1.93 23.30
C VAL A 55 1.21 -2.29 24.77
N GLU A 56 0.13 -2.28 25.56
CA GLU A 56 0.18 -2.67 26.98
C GLU A 56 0.74 -4.09 27.15
N GLN A 57 0.27 -5.05 26.34
CA GLN A 57 0.81 -6.41 26.36
C GLN A 57 2.31 -6.46 26.02
N PHE A 58 2.77 -5.62 25.09
CA PHE A 58 4.17 -5.54 24.70
C PHE A 58 5.03 -4.93 25.82
N GLU A 59 4.60 -3.83 26.43
CA GLU A 59 5.32 -3.15 27.53
C GLU A 59 5.35 -4.00 28.79
N ASP A 60 4.29 -4.75 29.10
CA ASP A 60 4.27 -5.72 30.20
C ASP A 60 5.35 -6.80 30.03
N ALA A 61 5.61 -7.21 28.77
CA ALA A 61 6.64 -8.18 28.44
C ALA A 61 8.04 -7.54 28.30
N ASN A 62 8.12 -6.22 28.10
CA ASN A 62 9.34 -5.45 27.84
C ASN A 62 9.33 -4.16 28.67
N PRO A 63 9.50 -4.24 30.01
CA PRO A 63 9.28 -3.11 30.92
C PRO A 63 10.26 -1.95 30.75
N ASP A 64 11.35 -2.17 30.02
CA ASP A 64 12.38 -1.17 29.71
C ASP A 64 12.06 -0.37 28.42
N ILE A 65 10.92 -0.64 27.76
CA ILE A 65 10.48 0.02 26.53
C ILE A 65 9.17 0.77 26.79
N ASP A 66 9.09 1.99 26.26
CA ASP A 66 7.87 2.82 26.22
C ASP A 66 7.48 3.01 24.76
N VAL A 67 6.24 2.72 24.40
CA VAL A 67 5.73 2.80 23.03
C VAL A 67 4.78 3.97 22.90
N GLU A 68 5.18 4.93 22.08
CA GLU A 68 4.38 6.10 21.74
C GLU A 68 3.73 5.92 20.36
N THR A 69 2.44 6.23 20.24
CA THR A 69 1.77 6.20 18.95
C THR A 69 1.99 7.48 18.17
N GLN A 70 2.34 7.36 16.89
CA GLN A 70 2.41 8.48 15.96
C GLN A 70 1.47 8.24 14.78
N GLU A 71 0.54 9.17 14.54
CA GLU A 71 -0.23 9.14 13.29
C GLU A 71 0.70 9.38 12.11
N TYR A 72 0.78 8.40 11.21
CA TYR A 72 1.61 8.50 10.02
C TYR A 72 1.05 7.62 8.90
N THR A 73 1.11 8.15 7.69
CA THR A 73 0.78 7.40 6.48
C THR A 73 1.91 7.57 5.51
N TRP A 74 2.54 6.46 5.13
CA TRP A 74 3.63 6.50 4.16
C TRP A 74 3.11 6.97 2.80
N THR A 75 3.80 7.95 2.21
CA THR A 75 3.61 8.32 0.81
C THR A 75 4.97 8.57 0.16
N ALA A 76 5.14 8.16 -1.09
CA ALA A 76 6.36 8.44 -1.84
C ALA A 76 6.67 9.96 -1.92
N GLY A 77 5.64 10.80 -1.94
CA GLY A 77 5.78 12.25 -2.05
C GLY A 77 6.32 12.95 -0.80
N THR A 78 6.02 12.42 0.40
CA THR A 78 6.46 13.04 1.68
C THR A 78 7.62 12.30 2.33
N PHE A 79 7.76 11.00 2.08
CA PHE A 79 8.70 10.13 2.78
C PHE A 79 10.14 10.63 2.75
N THR A 80 10.65 11.04 1.59
CA THR A 80 12.06 11.48 1.47
C THR A 80 12.35 12.73 2.31
N ALA A 81 11.41 13.67 2.38
CA ALA A 81 11.56 14.87 3.19
C ALA A 81 11.46 14.56 4.68
N GLN A 82 10.56 13.66 5.09
CA GLN A 82 10.40 13.24 6.48
C GLN A 82 11.60 12.42 6.96
N LEU A 83 12.14 11.54 6.12
CA LEU A 83 13.37 10.81 6.38
C LEU A 83 14.55 11.76 6.59
N ALA A 84 14.74 12.72 5.67
CA ALA A 84 15.81 13.72 5.80
C ALA A 84 15.62 14.66 7.00
N GLY A 85 14.37 14.88 7.41
CA GLY A 85 14.00 15.71 8.55
C GLY A 85 14.01 14.97 9.89
N GLY A 86 14.14 13.64 9.91
CA GLY A 86 14.07 12.84 11.14
C GLY A 86 12.69 12.87 11.81
N THR A 87 11.61 12.95 11.03
CA THR A 87 10.23 13.07 11.55
C THR A 87 9.38 11.83 11.31
N LEU A 88 10.00 10.74 10.84
CA LEU A 88 9.34 9.45 10.71
C LEU A 88 9.20 8.79 12.08
N PRO A 89 8.15 7.97 12.30
CA PRO A 89 8.13 7.02 13.39
C PRO A 89 9.30 6.02 13.29
N ASP A 90 9.70 5.43 14.41
CA ASP A 90 10.71 4.37 14.45
C ASP A 90 10.21 3.09 13.75
N VAL A 91 8.92 2.78 13.96
CA VAL A 91 8.24 1.65 13.32
C VAL A 91 7.07 2.16 12.49
N PHE A 92 7.12 1.91 11.18
CA PHE A 92 6.08 2.32 10.25
C PHE A 92 5.77 1.28 9.19
N SER A 93 4.55 1.32 8.70
CA SER A 93 4.09 0.50 7.59
C SER A 93 4.48 1.11 6.26
N ILE A 94 4.93 0.27 5.33
CA ILE A 94 5.22 0.64 3.93
C ILE A 94 4.35 -0.20 3.00
N PRO A 95 3.90 0.34 1.86
CA PRO A 95 3.21 -0.45 0.86
C PRO A 95 4.11 -1.57 0.33
N PHE A 96 3.49 -2.71 0.04
CA PHE A 96 4.13 -3.88 -0.57
C PHE A 96 4.93 -3.53 -1.83
N THR A 97 4.45 -2.55 -2.61
CA THR A 97 5.04 -2.09 -3.86
C THR A 97 6.38 -1.37 -3.71
N ASP A 98 6.72 -0.90 -2.51
CA ASP A 98 7.82 0.05 -2.29
C ASP A 98 8.98 -0.54 -1.49
N GLY A 99 8.75 -1.64 -0.77
CA GLY A 99 9.73 -2.26 0.16
C GLY A 99 11.10 -2.49 -0.47
N ARG A 100 11.16 -3.24 -1.57
CA ARG A 100 12.42 -3.53 -2.28
C ARG A 100 13.19 -2.27 -2.68
N GLY A 101 12.49 -1.28 -3.24
CA GLY A 101 13.12 -0.03 -3.64
C GLY A 101 13.68 0.76 -2.45
N LEU A 102 13.01 0.73 -1.30
CA LEU A 102 13.49 1.37 -0.07
C LEU A 102 14.73 0.66 0.50
N ILE A 103 14.76 -0.67 0.45
CA ILE A 103 15.92 -1.50 0.83
C ILE A 103 17.12 -1.17 -0.06
N GLU A 104 16.95 -1.21 -1.39
CA GLU A 104 18.01 -0.94 -2.36
C GLU A 104 18.62 0.47 -2.20
N ARG A 105 17.82 1.45 -1.77
CA ARG A 105 18.25 2.82 -1.52
C ARG A 105 18.78 3.05 -0.09
N GLY A 106 18.77 2.04 0.78
CA GLY A 106 19.18 2.15 2.17
C GLY A 106 18.32 3.11 2.99
N GLN A 107 17.03 3.21 2.66
CA GLN A 107 16.10 4.14 3.30
C GLN A 107 15.32 3.54 4.47
N ILE A 108 15.48 2.24 4.72
CA ILE A 108 15.00 1.54 5.90
C ILE A 108 16.16 0.73 6.51
N ALA A 109 16.09 0.46 7.81
CA ALA A 109 17.14 -0.24 8.53
C ALA A 109 17.21 -1.73 8.17
N ASP A 110 18.42 -2.29 8.15
CA ASP A 110 18.62 -3.73 8.11
C ASP A 110 18.26 -4.34 9.47
N ILE A 111 17.15 -5.09 9.50
CA ILE A 111 16.69 -5.84 10.68
C ILE A 111 16.84 -7.35 10.51
N SER A 112 17.57 -7.80 9.47
CA SER A 112 17.62 -9.20 9.07
C SER A 112 18.17 -10.13 10.15
N ALA A 113 19.10 -9.65 10.97
CA ALA A 113 19.62 -10.39 12.11
C ALA A 113 18.51 -10.72 13.13
N TYR A 114 17.59 -9.78 13.38
CA TYR A 114 16.48 -9.97 14.30
C TYR A 114 15.37 -10.84 13.69
N THR A 115 15.06 -10.63 12.40
CA THR A 115 14.04 -11.43 11.72
C THR A 115 14.48 -12.90 11.55
N ALA A 116 15.79 -13.15 11.47
CA ALA A 116 16.36 -14.49 11.48
C ALA A 116 16.12 -15.27 12.78
N GLU A 117 15.95 -14.58 13.91
CA GLU A 117 15.70 -15.19 15.23
C GLU A 117 14.22 -15.48 15.49
N LEU A 118 13.31 -14.99 14.63
CA LEU A 118 11.88 -15.21 14.81
C LEU A 118 11.54 -16.71 14.68
N PRO A 119 10.90 -17.32 15.69
CA PRO A 119 10.57 -18.76 15.66
C PRO A 119 9.55 -19.11 14.57
N TYR A 120 8.87 -18.10 14.01
CA TYR A 120 7.88 -18.21 12.95
C TYR A 120 8.35 -17.63 11.61
N ARG A 121 9.64 -17.32 11.44
CA ARG A 121 10.17 -16.75 10.19
C ARG A 121 9.74 -17.57 8.97
N ASP A 122 9.91 -18.88 9.03
CA ASP A 122 9.60 -19.79 7.92
C ASP A 122 8.09 -19.99 7.69
N ALA A 123 7.24 -19.43 8.56
CA ALA A 123 5.79 -19.43 8.39
C ALA A 123 5.28 -18.29 7.50
N PHE A 124 6.12 -17.29 7.18
CA PHE A 124 5.74 -16.24 6.24
C PHE A 124 5.53 -16.82 4.83
N ASN A 125 4.51 -16.32 4.14
CA ASN A 125 4.31 -16.67 2.73
C ASN A 125 5.48 -16.08 1.91
N PRO A 126 6.26 -16.90 1.18
CA PRO A 126 7.45 -16.43 0.47
C PRO A 126 7.13 -15.39 -0.61
N ASN A 127 5.96 -15.48 -1.25
CA ASN A 127 5.55 -14.48 -2.24
C ASN A 127 5.27 -13.12 -1.61
N ILE A 128 4.93 -13.09 -0.31
CA ILE A 128 4.68 -11.86 0.42
C ILE A 128 5.98 -11.36 1.08
N ALA A 129 6.77 -12.26 1.66
CA ALA A 129 8.05 -11.92 2.28
C ALA A 129 9.02 -11.27 1.28
N ALA A 130 9.01 -11.71 0.02
CA ALA A 130 9.88 -11.21 -1.04
C ALA A 130 9.82 -9.68 -1.26
N ALA A 131 8.72 -8.99 -0.89
CA ALA A 131 8.67 -7.53 -0.98
C ALA A 131 9.49 -6.80 0.11
N GLY A 132 9.72 -7.48 1.23
CA GLY A 132 10.55 -7.01 2.33
C GLY A 132 11.96 -7.62 2.34
N GLU A 133 12.33 -8.36 1.30
CA GLU A 133 13.64 -9.00 1.18
C GLU A 133 14.61 -8.18 0.31
N ASP A 134 15.89 -8.23 0.66
CA ASP A 134 16.95 -7.77 -0.23
C ASP A 134 17.24 -8.79 -1.35
N ALA A 135 18.21 -8.49 -2.22
CA ALA A 135 18.60 -9.36 -3.33
C ALA A 135 19.19 -10.71 -2.88
N ASP A 136 19.64 -10.82 -1.62
CA ASP A 136 20.22 -12.02 -1.03
C ASP A 136 19.18 -12.83 -0.23
N GLY A 137 17.94 -12.36 -0.12
CA GLY A 137 16.84 -13.00 0.61
C GLY A 137 16.83 -12.71 2.12
N ASN A 138 17.55 -11.67 2.56
CA ASN A 138 17.48 -11.22 3.95
C ASN A 138 16.22 -10.37 4.17
N LEU A 139 15.48 -10.61 5.25
CA LEU A 139 14.19 -9.95 5.50
C LEU A 139 14.36 -8.66 6.32
N TRP A 140 14.15 -7.51 5.67
CA TRP A 140 14.27 -6.15 6.22
C TRP A 140 12.92 -5.54 6.64
N ALA A 141 11.81 -6.13 6.21
CA ALA A 141 10.47 -5.69 6.61
C ALA A 141 9.58 -6.89 6.90
N ILE A 142 8.85 -6.86 8.01
CA ILE A 142 7.98 -7.97 8.43
C ILE A 142 6.62 -7.84 7.73
N PRO A 143 6.15 -8.87 7.00
CA PRO A 143 4.80 -8.87 6.45
C PRO A 143 3.74 -8.90 7.57
N ILE A 144 2.90 -7.86 7.64
CA ILE A 144 1.80 -7.78 8.61
C ILE A 144 0.43 -8.08 8.00
N ALA A 145 0.26 -7.80 6.70
CA ALA A 145 -0.98 -8.02 5.97
C ALA A 145 -0.70 -8.13 4.47
N ALA A 146 -1.55 -8.89 3.79
CA ALA A 146 -1.63 -8.93 2.34
C ALA A 146 -3.10 -9.07 1.95
N TYR A 147 -3.46 -8.59 0.77
CA TYR A 147 -4.79 -8.79 0.20
C TYR A 147 -4.67 -9.41 -1.20
N GLY A 148 -5.70 -10.14 -1.59
CA GLY A 148 -5.88 -10.64 -2.94
C GLY A 148 -7.11 -10.00 -3.57
N GLN A 149 -7.17 -9.97 -4.89
CA GLN A 149 -8.38 -9.59 -5.60
C GLN A 149 -9.21 -10.83 -5.92
N GLY A 150 -10.53 -10.67 -5.79
CA GLY A 150 -11.50 -11.71 -6.11
C GLY A 150 -12.83 -11.10 -6.52
N LEU A 151 -13.59 -11.85 -7.31
CA LEU A 151 -14.96 -11.49 -7.67
C LEU A 151 -15.86 -11.73 -6.47
N HIS A 152 -16.50 -10.67 -5.98
CA HIS A 152 -17.61 -10.76 -5.04
C HIS A 152 -18.91 -10.70 -5.83
N TYR A 153 -19.89 -11.52 -5.45
CA TYR A 153 -21.17 -11.56 -6.15
C TYR A 153 -22.33 -11.68 -5.16
N ASN A 154 -23.44 -11.05 -5.49
CA ASN A 154 -24.65 -11.08 -4.69
C ASN A 154 -25.50 -12.31 -5.06
N ARG A 155 -25.57 -13.28 -4.14
CA ARG A 155 -26.33 -14.53 -4.35
C ARG A 155 -27.81 -14.29 -4.61
N THR A 156 -28.42 -13.28 -3.98
CA THR A 156 -29.83 -12.93 -4.20
C THR A 156 -30.07 -12.38 -5.60
N LEU A 157 -29.15 -11.56 -6.13
CA LEU A 157 -29.23 -11.09 -7.52
C LEU A 157 -29.04 -12.26 -8.51
N PHE A 158 -28.16 -13.20 -8.21
CA PHE A 158 -28.00 -14.43 -9.01
C PHE A 158 -29.32 -15.21 -9.10
N GLU A 159 -29.95 -15.51 -7.97
CA GLU A 159 -31.23 -16.23 -7.92
C GLU A 159 -32.34 -15.46 -8.65
N ALA A 160 -32.42 -14.15 -8.46
CA ALA A 160 -33.40 -13.29 -9.14
C ALA A 160 -33.23 -13.28 -10.67
N ALA A 161 -32.00 -13.42 -11.15
CA ALA A 161 -31.67 -13.56 -12.57
C ALA A 161 -31.83 -14.99 -13.11
N GLY A 162 -32.24 -15.95 -12.27
CA GLY A 162 -32.34 -17.36 -12.64
C GLY A 162 -30.98 -18.06 -12.79
N LEU A 163 -29.91 -17.49 -12.23
CA LEU A 163 -28.58 -18.07 -12.17
C LEU A 163 -28.44 -18.94 -10.91
N ASP A 164 -27.55 -19.92 -10.96
CA ASP A 164 -27.21 -20.75 -9.80
C ASP A 164 -26.16 -20.06 -8.93
N PRO A 165 -26.48 -19.62 -7.70
CA PRO A 165 -25.51 -18.97 -6.82
C PRO A 165 -24.42 -19.93 -6.31
N ASP A 166 -24.57 -21.24 -6.47
CA ASP A 166 -23.55 -22.24 -6.11
C ASP A 166 -22.62 -22.61 -7.28
N ALA A 167 -22.87 -22.04 -8.47
CA ALA A 167 -22.02 -22.15 -9.65
C ALA A 167 -21.60 -20.76 -10.17
N PRO A 168 -20.78 -20.00 -9.41
CA PRO A 168 -20.34 -18.67 -9.83
C PRO A 168 -19.48 -18.72 -11.11
N PRO A 169 -19.44 -17.62 -11.88
CA PRO A 169 -18.65 -17.55 -13.11
C PRO A 169 -17.16 -17.77 -12.83
N THR A 170 -16.53 -18.51 -13.73
CA THR A 170 -15.10 -18.89 -13.67
C THR A 170 -14.27 -18.25 -14.77
N THR A 171 -14.92 -17.61 -15.74
CA THR A 171 -14.29 -16.88 -16.85
C THR A 171 -14.90 -15.50 -17.01
N TRP A 172 -14.17 -14.58 -17.63
CA TRP A 172 -14.68 -13.21 -17.90
C TRP A 172 -15.89 -13.19 -18.83
N ASP A 173 -15.97 -14.13 -19.78
CA ASP A 173 -17.16 -14.28 -20.64
C ASP A 173 -18.39 -14.69 -19.82
N GLU A 174 -18.22 -15.59 -18.83
CA GLU A 174 -19.28 -15.97 -17.90
C GLU A 174 -19.66 -14.81 -16.96
N VAL A 175 -18.68 -14.02 -16.49
CA VAL A 175 -18.95 -12.81 -15.70
C VAL A 175 -19.81 -11.83 -16.49
N ARG A 176 -19.45 -11.55 -17.75
CA ARG A 176 -20.24 -10.70 -18.63
C ARG A 176 -21.66 -11.24 -18.85
N ALA A 177 -21.80 -12.54 -19.09
CA ALA A 177 -23.10 -13.17 -19.28
C ALA A 177 -23.98 -13.09 -18.03
N ALA A 178 -23.41 -13.34 -16.85
CA ALA A 178 -24.10 -13.20 -15.57
C ALA A 178 -24.50 -11.75 -15.32
N ALA A 179 -23.60 -10.80 -15.56
CA ALA A 179 -23.87 -9.37 -15.41
C ALA A 179 -25.04 -8.91 -16.28
N LYS A 180 -25.06 -9.36 -17.54
CA LYS A 180 -26.18 -9.07 -18.43
C LYS A 180 -27.50 -9.67 -17.93
N ALA A 181 -27.48 -10.94 -17.51
CA ALA A 181 -28.69 -11.60 -17.01
C ALA A 181 -29.26 -10.91 -15.77
N ILE A 182 -28.39 -10.47 -14.86
CA ILE A 182 -28.78 -9.71 -13.66
C ILE A 182 -29.40 -8.37 -14.04
N SER A 183 -28.76 -7.59 -14.91
CA SER A 183 -29.29 -6.30 -15.37
C SER A 183 -30.65 -6.45 -16.06
N ASP A 184 -30.77 -7.39 -16.99
CA ASP A 184 -32.01 -7.63 -17.74
C ASP A 184 -33.17 -8.09 -16.82
N ALA A 185 -32.90 -8.88 -15.78
CA ALA A 185 -33.93 -9.45 -14.91
C ALA A 185 -34.33 -8.54 -13.75
N THR A 186 -33.39 -7.75 -13.22
CA THR A 186 -33.57 -7.02 -11.95
C THR A 186 -33.60 -5.51 -12.14
N GLY A 187 -32.98 -4.98 -13.20
CA GLY A 187 -32.72 -3.55 -13.38
C GLY A 187 -31.57 -3.01 -12.52
N GLU A 188 -30.97 -3.84 -11.66
CA GLU A 188 -29.75 -3.50 -10.91
C GLU A 188 -28.51 -3.74 -11.78
N ALA A 189 -27.39 -3.11 -11.45
CA ALA A 189 -26.16 -3.34 -12.20
C ALA A 189 -25.65 -4.77 -11.95
N GLY A 190 -25.33 -5.49 -13.02
CA GLY A 190 -24.82 -6.86 -12.91
C GLY A 190 -23.29 -6.97 -12.80
N TYR A 191 -22.57 -5.88 -13.04
CA TYR A 191 -21.14 -5.79 -12.80
C TYR A 191 -20.73 -4.37 -12.42
N ALA A 192 -19.86 -4.24 -11.41
CA ALA A 192 -19.21 -3.00 -11.06
C ALA A 192 -17.74 -3.23 -10.72
N THR A 193 -16.94 -2.20 -10.91
CA THR A 193 -15.52 -2.17 -10.53
C THR A 193 -15.18 -0.78 -10.02
N MET A 194 -14.22 -0.68 -9.11
CA MET A 194 -13.70 0.64 -8.72
C MET A 194 -13.00 1.27 -9.92
N THR A 195 -13.27 2.54 -10.16
CA THR A 195 -12.65 3.32 -11.24
C THR A 195 -12.08 4.65 -10.77
N ASN A 196 -12.38 5.05 -9.52
CA ASN A 196 -11.97 6.33 -8.98
C ASN A 196 -10.52 6.32 -8.47
N GLY A 197 -9.82 7.44 -8.66
CA GLY A 197 -8.43 7.63 -8.22
C GLY A 197 -7.47 6.55 -8.73
N ASN A 198 -6.51 6.15 -7.89
CA ASN A 198 -5.51 5.14 -8.24
C ASN A 198 -6.11 3.73 -8.42
N THR A 199 -7.29 3.46 -7.82
CA THR A 199 -7.88 2.11 -7.80
C THR A 199 -8.32 1.62 -9.17
N GLY A 200 -8.78 2.53 -10.06
CA GLY A 200 -9.14 2.15 -11.43
C GLY A 200 -7.96 1.61 -12.22
N GLY A 201 -6.80 2.27 -12.10
CA GLY A 201 -5.55 1.80 -12.71
C GLY A 201 -5.07 0.50 -12.08
N TRP A 202 -5.12 0.40 -10.74
CA TRP A 202 -4.72 -0.79 -9.99
C TRP A 202 -5.50 -2.04 -10.42
N ILE A 203 -6.84 -1.95 -10.45
CA ILE A 203 -7.68 -3.08 -10.87
C ILE A 203 -7.45 -3.42 -12.35
N LEU A 204 -7.33 -2.42 -13.22
CA LEU A 204 -7.08 -2.68 -14.64
C LEU A 204 -5.76 -3.44 -14.86
N THR A 205 -4.69 -3.05 -14.16
CA THR A 205 -3.40 -3.74 -14.22
C THR A 205 -3.53 -5.21 -13.82
N THR A 206 -4.26 -5.52 -12.74
CA THR A 206 -4.37 -6.90 -12.28
C THR A 206 -5.26 -7.77 -13.16
N VAL A 207 -6.29 -7.19 -13.80
CA VAL A 207 -7.05 -7.89 -14.86
C VAL A 207 -6.14 -8.20 -16.05
N VAL A 208 -5.32 -7.24 -16.48
CA VAL A 208 -4.35 -7.47 -17.57
C VAL A 208 -3.35 -8.56 -17.21
N ASP A 209 -2.84 -8.57 -15.97
CA ASP A 209 -1.93 -9.62 -15.50
C ASP A 209 -2.62 -11.00 -15.45
N ALA A 210 -3.89 -11.05 -15.06
CA ALA A 210 -4.69 -12.28 -15.07
C ALA A 210 -4.93 -12.83 -16.49
N LEU A 211 -4.99 -11.94 -17.50
CA LEU A 211 -5.01 -12.30 -18.92
C LEU A 211 -3.62 -12.67 -19.47
N GLY A 212 -2.58 -12.66 -18.62
CA GLY A 212 -1.19 -12.96 -18.98
C GLY A 212 -0.46 -11.80 -19.65
N GLY A 213 -1.01 -10.59 -19.60
CA GLY A 213 -0.35 -9.37 -20.06
C GLY A 213 0.56 -8.79 -18.99
N ARG A 214 1.25 -7.70 -19.31
CA ARG A 214 2.02 -6.87 -18.37
C ARG A 214 1.82 -5.41 -18.76
N THR A 215 1.93 -4.51 -17.79
CA THR A 215 1.85 -3.06 -18.00
C THR A 215 3.22 -2.38 -18.00
N GLU A 216 4.26 -3.09 -17.58
CA GLU A 216 5.65 -2.68 -17.70
C GLU A 216 6.59 -3.84 -18.03
N ASP A 217 7.78 -3.49 -18.53
CA ASP A 217 8.94 -4.37 -18.68
C ASP A 217 10.20 -3.58 -18.32
N ALA A 218 10.91 -3.99 -17.27
CA ALA A 218 12.14 -3.35 -16.77
C ALA A 218 12.04 -1.81 -16.64
N GLY A 219 10.94 -1.31 -16.07
CA GLY A 219 10.69 0.13 -15.90
C GLY A 219 10.22 0.86 -17.15
N THR A 220 10.04 0.15 -18.27
CA THR A 220 9.42 0.69 -19.49
C THR A 220 7.94 0.32 -19.51
N ALA A 221 7.05 1.32 -19.62
CA ALA A 221 5.62 1.05 -19.73
C ALA A 221 5.28 0.30 -21.04
N THR A 222 4.56 -0.81 -20.92
CA THR A 222 4.17 -1.71 -22.03
C THR A 222 2.65 -1.87 -22.07
N ILE A 223 1.91 -0.77 -22.06
CA ILE A 223 0.44 -0.80 -21.92
C ILE A 223 -0.32 -1.13 -23.22
N ASP A 224 0.29 -0.95 -24.40
CA ASP A 224 -0.36 -1.30 -25.68
C ASP A 224 -0.18 -2.79 -25.99
N THR A 225 -0.94 -3.62 -25.28
CA THR A 225 -0.93 -5.08 -25.43
C THR A 225 -2.29 -5.61 -25.87
N PRO A 226 -2.34 -6.79 -26.51
CA PRO A 226 -3.61 -7.48 -26.80
C PRO A 226 -4.49 -7.64 -25.54
N GLN A 227 -3.89 -7.96 -24.40
CA GLN A 227 -4.57 -8.17 -23.12
C GLN A 227 -5.18 -6.88 -22.55
N MET A 228 -4.45 -5.75 -22.63
CA MET A 228 -5.01 -4.45 -22.26
C MET A 228 -6.21 -4.09 -23.14
N ARG A 229 -6.10 -4.34 -24.45
CA ARG A 229 -7.20 -4.10 -25.40
C ARG A 229 -8.40 -4.99 -25.10
N GLU A 230 -8.16 -6.25 -24.75
CA GLU A 230 -9.20 -7.20 -24.36
C GLU A 230 -9.92 -6.77 -23.08
N ALA A 231 -9.18 -6.43 -22.01
CA ALA A 231 -9.76 -5.95 -20.75
C ALA A 231 -10.60 -4.68 -20.95
N LEU A 232 -10.09 -3.71 -21.69
CA LEU A 232 -10.82 -2.48 -22.02
C LEU A 232 -12.03 -2.75 -22.93
N ALA A 233 -11.93 -3.69 -23.87
CA ALA A 233 -13.04 -4.08 -24.73
C ALA A 233 -14.17 -4.76 -23.94
N GLN A 234 -13.84 -5.62 -22.97
CA GLN A 234 -14.83 -6.25 -22.09
C GLN A 234 -15.58 -5.20 -21.27
N LEU A 235 -14.87 -4.27 -20.62
CA LEU A 235 -15.48 -3.15 -19.90
C LEU A 235 -16.35 -2.28 -20.82
N LYS A 236 -15.86 -1.99 -22.03
CA LYS A 236 -16.61 -1.23 -23.03
C LYS A 236 -17.91 -1.92 -23.41
N THR A 237 -17.85 -3.22 -23.70
CA THR A 237 -19.03 -3.97 -24.12
C THR A 237 -20.04 -4.10 -22.98
N MET A 238 -19.59 -4.42 -21.76
CA MET A 238 -20.48 -4.48 -20.59
C MET A 238 -21.17 -3.13 -20.32
N ARG A 239 -20.47 -2.01 -20.50
CA ARG A 239 -21.03 -0.68 -20.28
C ARG A 239 -21.97 -0.22 -21.38
N TRP A 240 -21.52 -0.24 -22.64
CA TRP A 240 -22.21 0.48 -23.72
C TRP A 240 -23.02 -0.42 -24.65
N ASP A 241 -22.65 -1.70 -24.76
CA ASP A 241 -23.35 -2.63 -25.65
C ASP A 241 -24.40 -3.43 -24.86
N ASP A 242 -24.05 -3.92 -23.66
CA ASP A 242 -24.93 -4.74 -22.83
C ASP A 242 -25.72 -3.95 -21.77
N ASP A 243 -25.32 -2.71 -21.49
CA ASP A 243 -25.88 -1.84 -20.42
C ASP A 243 -25.99 -2.55 -19.05
N SER A 244 -24.94 -3.29 -18.69
CA SER A 244 -24.91 -4.18 -17.51
C SER A 244 -24.15 -3.61 -16.31
N MET A 245 -23.58 -2.40 -16.43
CA MET A 245 -22.80 -1.75 -15.37
C MET A 245 -23.55 -0.66 -14.59
N GLY A 246 -24.82 -0.39 -14.97
CA GLY A 246 -25.61 0.70 -14.39
C GLY A 246 -25.01 2.10 -14.62
N ASP A 247 -25.61 3.10 -13.96
CA ASP A 247 -25.25 4.50 -14.18
C ASP A 247 -24.08 5.00 -13.33
N THR A 248 -23.84 4.37 -12.17
CA THR A 248 -22.74 4.72 -11.27
C THR A 248 -21.45 4.11 -11.77
N LEU A 249 -20.54 4.94 -12.28
CA LEU A 249 -19.23 4.48 -12.77
C LEU A 249 -18.08 4.81 -11.83
N GLN A 250 -18.17 5.92 -11.09
CA GLN A 250 -17.08 6.46 -10.26
C GLN A 250 -17.08 5.82 -8.87
N TYR A 251 -16.97 4.49 -8.82
CA TYR A 251 -16.83 3.77 -7.57
C TYR A 251 -15.43 3.94 -6.98
N ASP A 252 -15.39 4.32 -5.71
CA ASP A 252 -14.28 4.10 -4.79
C ASP A 252 -14.60 2.92 -3.85
N TRP A 253 -13.71 2.65 -2.89
CA TRP A 253 -13.87 1.55 -1.94
C TRP A 253 -15.15 1.66 -1.11
N ALA A 254 -15.47 2.86 -0.60
CA ALA A 254 -16.64 3.04 0.25
C ALA A 254 -17.93 2.87 -0.55
N GLY A 255 -18.02 3.52 -1.71
CA GLY A 255 -19.19 3.49 -2.57
C GLY A 255 -19.50 2.10 -3.10
N ILE A 256 -18.50 1.34 -3.57
CA ILE A 256 -18.76 0.00 -4.10
C ILE A 256 -19.24 -0.96 -3.01
N ASN A 257 -18.67 -0.89 -1.81
CA ASN A 257 -19.10 -1.74 -0.69
C ASN A 257 -20.50 -1.38 -0.21
N GLN A 258 -20.86 -0.09 -0.23
CA GLN A 258 -22.21 0.35 0.14
C GLN A 258 -23.27 -0.17 -0.85
N ASP A 259 -23.00 -0.07 -2.16
CA ASP A 259 -23.93 -0.52 -3.20
C ASP A 259 -24.07 -2.04 -3.22
N PHE A 260 -22.96 -2.77 -3.02
CA PHE A 260 -22.97 -4.22 -2.88
C PHE A 260 -23.80 -4.66 -1.66
N ALA A 261 -23.59 -4.03 -0.50
CA ALA A 261 -24.35 -4.32 0.71
C ALA A 261 -25.85 -3.98 0.58
N ALA A 262 -26.19 -3.00 -0.25
CA ALA A 262 -27.57 -2.61 -0.56
C ALA A 262 -28.23 -3.51 -1.63
N GLY A 263 -27.48 -4.43 -2.25
CA GLY A 263 -27.97 -5.29 -3.33
C GLY A 263 -28.20 -4.56 -4.65
N ARG A 264 -27.44 -3.49 -4.91
CA ARG A 264 -27.49 -2.72 -6.17
C ARG A 264 -26.48 -3.19 -7.23
N ILE A 265 -25.53 -4.04 -6.81
CA ILE A 265 -24.47 -4.68 -7.61
C ILE A 265 -24.16 -6.08 -7.06
#